data_AF-A0A916JQA3-F1
#
_entry.id   AF-A0A916JQA3-F1
#
_cell.length_a   1.000
_cell.length_b   1.000
_cell.length_c   1.000
_cell.angle_alpha   90.00
_cell.angle_beta   90.00
_cell.angle_gamma   90.00
#
_symmetry.space_group_name_H-M   'P 1'
#
loop_
_entity.id
_entity.type
_entity.pdbx_description
1 polymer ?
#
loop_
_entity_poly.entity_id
_entity_poly.type
_entity_poly.pdbx_seq_one_letter_code
_entity_poly.pdbx_strand_id
1 'polypeptide(L)'
;MILELSDTWLKFEKASLKFNTKNIESAFKTKNNKTLGETLEHPKYFKLKEKITSPIDSYLDMPLGDFLLKNKSEGNEDYKLFLNRHGDNIFCDFQLQSHLESKGIYAWVVGSDIKYIGRCTDNFKKRVNYGYGRINAKNCFIDGQSTNCHLNSEINKLENIDFYVHEMNNSSTEQINELELKILNELNFDWNIKNN
;
A
#
# COMPACT_ATOMS: atom_id res chain seq x y z
N MET A 1 -8.04 14.97 -17.27
CA MET A 1 -6.58 15.13 -17.41
C MET A 1 -6.16 14.41 -18.68
N ILE A 2 -5.15 14.91 -19.39
CA ILE A 2 -4.56 14.22 -20.54
C ILE A 2 -3.11 13.89 -20.17
N LEU A 3 -2.69 12.65 -20.41
CA LEU A 3 -1.30 12.23 -20.32
C LEU A 3 -0.76 12.03 -21.73
N GLU A 4 0.20 12.85 -22.13
CA GLU A 4 0.85 12.74 -23.44
C GLU A 4 2.01 11.75 -23.37
N LEU A 5 2.07 10.87 -24.37
CA LEU A 5 3.16 9.94 -24.64
C LEU A 5 3.73 10.26 -26.02
N SER A 6 4.87 9.67 -26.37
CA SER A 6 5.60 9.95 -27.61
C SER A 6 4.77 9.81 -28.91
N ASP A 7 3.79 8.91 -28.94
CA ASP A 7 2.99 8.57 -30.13
C ASP A 7 1.47 8.60 -29.88
N THR A 8 1.02 8.89 -28.66
CA THR A 8 -0.39 8.83 -28.27
C THR A 8 -0.67 9.74 -27.08
N TRP A 9 -1.93 9.89 -26.74
CA TRP A 9 -2.37 10.57 -25.53
C TRP A 9 -3.47 9.77 -24.85
N LEU A 10 -3.44 9.76 -23.53
CA LEU A 10 -4.41 9.04 -22.71
C LEU A 10 -5.33 10.04 -22.01
N LYS A 11 -6.64 9.87 -22.20
CA LYS A 11 -7.63 10.63 -21.46
C LYS A 11 -7.89 9.99 -20.11
N PHE A 12 -7.70 10.77 -19.06
CA PHE A 12 -7.97 10.40 -17.68
C PHE A 12 -9.18 11.17 -17.14
N GLU A 13 -10.12 10.42 -16.55
CA GLU A 13 -11.32 10.94 -15.92
C GLU A 13 -11.15 10.98 -14.41
N LYS A 14 -11.62 12.06 -13.77
CA LYS A 14 -11.49 12.22 -12.32
C LYS A 14 -12.49 11.29 -11.64
N ALA A 15 -12.01 10.47 -10.72
CA ALA A 15 -12.85 9.62 -9.90
C ALA A 15 -13.08 10.23 -8.51
N SER A 16 -14.21 9.92 -7.91
CA SER A 16 -14.58 10.44 -6.59
C SER A 16 -14.02 9.57 -5.48
N LEU A 17 -13.39 10.20 -4.48
CA LEU A 17 -12.94 9.57 -3.25
C LEU A 17 -13.76 10.07 -2.06
N LYS A 18 -13.98 9.20 -1.08
CA LYS A 18 -14.56 9.54 0.22
C LYS A 18 -13.57 9.16 1.32
N PHE A 19 -13.04 10.15 2.02
CA PHE A 19 -12.19 9.93 3.19
C PHE A 19 -13.05 9.69 4.43
N ASN A 20 -12.70 8.67 5.20
CA ASN A 20 -13.42 8.25 6.40
C ASN A 20 -12.65 8.65 7.67
N THR A 21 -11.35 8.29 7.74
CA THR A 21 -10.51 8.49 8.92
C THR A 21 -9.09 8.85 8.48
N LYS A 22 -8.43 9.78 9.18
CA LYS A 22 -6.99 10.06 9.02
C LYS A 22 -6.25 9.74 10.31
N ASN A 23 -4.92 9.74 10.24
CA ASN A 23 -4.02 9.58 11.38
C ASN A 23 -4.16 8.25 12.12
N ILE A 24 -4.32 7.16 11.36
CA ILE A 24 -4.35 5.80 11.87
C ILE A 24 -2.91 5.34 12.13
N GLU A 25 -2.58 5.13 13.40
CA GLU A 25 -1.27 4.62 13.81
C GLU A 25 -1.31 3.12 14.08
N SER A 26 -0.13 2.49 14.00
CA SER A 26 0.11 1.11 14.41
C SER A 26 -0.86 0.11 13.76
N ALA A 27 -1.14 0.27 12.46
CA ALA A 27 -2.09 -0.59 11.73
C ALA A 27 -1.74 -2.09 11.81
N PHE A 28 -0.44 -2.41 11.95
CA PHE A 28 0.07 -3.76 12.17
C PHE A 28 -0.53 -4.44 13.43
N LYS A 29 -1.00 -3.69 14.43
CA LYS A 29 -1.51 -4.25 15.70
C LYS A 29 -2.70 -5.18 15.53
N THR A 30 -3.41 -5.06 14.40
CA THR A 30 -4.57 -5.91 14.10
C THR A 30 -4.19 -7.27 13.50
N LYS A 31 -2.89 -7.57 13.36
CA LYS A 31 -2.36 -8.85 12.88
C LYS A 31 -2.37 -9.91 14.00
N ASN A 32 -3.56 -10.41 14.34
CA ASN A 32 -3.75 -11.33 15.45
C ASN A 32 -4.20 -12.74 15.01
N ASN A 33 -3.93 -13.10 13.75
CA ASN A 33 -4.24 -14.44 13.23
C ASN A 33 -3.13 -15.48 13.48
N LYS A 34 -2.03 -15.06 14.11
CA LYS A 34 -0.91 -15.90 14.54
C LYS A 34 -0.30 -15.34 15.82
N THR A 35 0.29 -16.20 16.63
CA THR A 35 1.11 -15.80 17.78
C THR A 35 2.52 -15.39 17.36
N LEU A 36 3.29 -14.83 18.29
CA LEU A 36 4.72 -14.57 18.11
C LEU A 36 5.48 -15.87 17.78
N GLY A 37 5.22 -16.95 18.53
CA GLY A 37 5.86 -18.25 18.35
C GLY A 37 5.62 -18.82 16.95
N GLU A 38 4.36 -18.93 16.52
CA GLU A 38 3.98 -19.41 15.18
C GLU A 38 4.57 -18.54 14.06
N THR A 39 4.76 -17.24 14.32
CA THR A 39 5.36 -16.32 13.36
C THR A 39 6.85 -16.58 13.23
N LEU A 40 7.57 -16.74 14.35
CA LEU A 40 9.01 -16.96 14.37
C LEU A 40 9.43 -18.35 13.84
N GLU A 41 8.50 -19.30 13.70
CA GLU A 41 8.74 -20.55 12.99
C GLU A 41 8.74 -20.39 11.47
N HIS A 42 8.13 -19.33 10.94
CA HIS A 42 8.06 -19.12 9.51
C HIS A 42 9.44 -18.72 8.94
N PRO A 43 9.87 -19.29 7.78
CA PRO A 43 11.22 -19.07 7.23
C PRO A 43 11.63 -17.61 7.07
N LYS A 44 10.68 -16.72 6.76
CA LYS A 44 10.92 -15.28 6.62
C LYS A 44 11.25 -14.57 7.94
N TYR A 45 10.80 -15.12 9.06
CA TYR A 45 10.91 -14.51 10.40
C TYR A 45 11.86 -15.28 11.32
N PHE A 46 12.25 -16.49 10.96
CA PHE A 46 13.11 -17.36 11.78
C PHE A 46 14.38 -16.65 12.27
N LYS A 47 15.04 -15.89 11.38
CA LYS A 47 16.26 -15.14 11.69
C LYS A 47 16.05 -13.98 12.68
N LEU A 48 14.80 -13.62 12.99
CA LEU A 48 14.51 -12.58 13.98
C LEU A 48 14.74 -13.07 15.40
N LYS A 49 14.67 -14.38 15.66
CA LYS A 49 14.96 -14.96 16.99
C LYS A 49 16.33 -14.56 17.53
N GLU A 50 17.30 -14.41 16.64
CA GLU A 50 18.69 -14.03 16.96
C GLU A 50 18.89 -12.50 17.09
N LYS A 51 17.95 -11.70 16.58
CA LYS A 51 18.06 -10.23 16.52
C LYS A 51 17.28 -9.50 17.60
N ILE A 52 16.22 -10.12 18.10
CA ILE A 52 15.36 -9.55 19.13
C ILE A 52 16.09 -9.57 20.46
N THR A 53 16.14 -8.44 21.14
CA THR A 53 16.76 -8.29 22.46
C THR A 53 15.78 -8.56 23.59
N SER A 54 14.49 -8.44 23.31
CA SER A 54 13.39 -8.72 24.23
C SER A 54 13.34 -10.20 24.63
N PRO A 55 12.90 -10.53 25.87
CA PRO A 55 12.74 -11.92 26.30
C PRO A 55 11.52 -12.56 25.63
N ILE A 56 11.68 -13.06 24.40
CA ILE A 56 10.57 -13.59 23.57
C ILE A 56 9.88 -14.82 24.16
N ASP A 57 10.59 -15.61 24.98
CA ASP A 57 10.08 -16.89 25.50
C ASP A 57 8.81 -16.71 26.35
N SER A 58 8.71 -15.58 27.07
CA SER A 58 7.52 -15.27 27.87
C SER A 58 6.32 -14.78 27.04
N TYR A 59 6.50 -14.57 25.73
CA TYR A 59 5.50 -13.97 24.85
C TYR A 59 5.17 -14.84 23.63
N LEU A 60 5.66 -16.08 23.55
CA LEU A 60 5.47 -16.93 22.37
C LEU A 60 3.99 -17.18 22.03
N ASP A 61 3.13 -17.26 23.04
CA ASP A 61 1.68 -17.45 22.86
C ASP A 61 0.90 -16.14 22.64
N MET A 62 1.57 -14.99 22.76
CA MET A 62 0.94 -13.68 22.56
C MET A 62 0.62 -13.47 21.07
N PRO A 63 -0.56 -12.93 20.72
CA PRO A 63 -0.84 -12.52 19.35
C PRO A 63 0.23 -11.55 18.84
N LEU A 64 0.69 -11.75 17.60
CA LEU A 64 1.82 -10.99 17.05
C LEU A 64 1.57 -9.47 17.10
N GLY A 65 0.39 -9.03 16.68
CA GLY A 65 0.04 -7.61 16.69
C GLY A 65 0.11 -6.97 18.08
N ASP A 66 -0.31 -7.71 19.11
CA ASP A 66 -0.31 -7.25 20.50
C ASP A 66 1.12 -7.16 21.05
N PHE A 67 1.97 -8.16 20.75
CA PHE A 67 3.39 -8.14 21.12
C PHE A 67 4.13 -6.93 20.51
N LEU A 68 3.92 -6.67 19.21
CA LEU A 68 4.54 -5.52 18.55
C LEU A 68 4.05 -4.19 19.10
N LEU A 69 2.76 -4.08 19.42
CA LEU A 69 2.19 -2.87 20.02
C LEU A 69 2.76 -2.62 21.41
N LYS A 70 2.90 -3.67 22.22
CA LYS A 70 3.54 -3.60 23.54
C LYS A 70 4.96 -3.06 23.42
N ASN A 71 5.80 -3.66 22.58
CA ASN A 71 7.18 -3.20 22.38
C ASN A 71 7.25 -1.74 21.93
N LYS A 72 6.40 -1.34 20.96
CA LYS A 72 6.31 0.07 20.54
C LYS A 72 5.96 1.00 21.70
N SER A 73 4.98 0.62 22.54
CA SER A 73 4.55 1.44 23.68
C SER A 73 5.62 1.56 24.77
N GLU A 74 6.50 0.57 24.88
CA GLU A 74 7.63 0.55 25.81
C GLU A 74 8.90 1.22 25.24
N GLY A 75 8.84 1.75 24.01
CA GLY A 75 9.99 2.34 23.32
C GLY A 75 11.04 1.33 22.87
N ASN A 76 10.69 0.04 22.83
CA ASN A 76 11.57 -1.02 22.37
C ASN A 76 11.45 -1.17 20.85
N GLU A 77 12.54 -0.93 20.13
CA GLU A 77 12.61 -0.89 18.67
C GLU A 77 12.53 -2.27 17.98
N ASP A 78 12.60 -3.38 18.74
CA ASP A 78 12.54 -4.75 18.20
C ASP A 78 11.28 -4.98 17.33
N TYR A 79 10.18 -4.27 17.59
CA TYR A 79 8.96 -4.44 16.79
C TYR A 79 9.17 -4.07 15.31
N LYS A 80 10.07 -3.13 15.02
CA LYS A 80 10.34 -2.69 13.63
C LYS A 80 11.00 -3.79 12.81
N LEU A 81 11.67 -4.76 13.44
CA LEU A 81 12.28 -5.90 12.76
C LEU A 81 11.25 -6.78 12.01
N PHE A 82 9.98 -6.72 12.43
CA PHE A 82 8.87 -7.47 11.81
C PHE A 82 8.20 -6.70 10.67
N LEU A 83 8.45 -5.41 10.57
CA LEU A 83 7.75 -4.51 9.66
C LEU A 83 8.60 -4.22 8.42
N ASN A 84 7.94 -3.98 7.28
CA ASN A 84 8.64 -3.35 6.17
C ASN A 84 8.86 -1.86 6.48
N ARG A 85 9.68 -1.19 5.67
CA ARG A 85 10.09 0.22 5.87
C ARG A 85 8.94 1.23 5.96
N HIS A 86 7.73 0.87 5.53
CA HIS A 86 6.54 1.73 5.62
C HIS A 86 5.48 1.18 6.59
N GLY A 87 5.76 0.06 7.27
CA GLY A 87 4.78 -0.69 8.06
C GLY A 87 4.35 0.00 9.36
N ASP A 88 5.13 0.95 9.86
CA ASP A 88 4.84 1.76 11.05
C ASP A 88 4.50 3.22 10.73
N ASN A 89 4.22 3.52 9.45
CA ASN A 89 3.79 4.85 9.08
C ASN A 89 2.38 5.17 9.63
N ILE A 90 1.99 6.44 9.49
CA ILE A 90 0.64 6.91 9.76
C ILE A 90 -0.20 6.78 8.49
N PHE A 91 -1.41 6.25 8.64
CA PHE A 91 -2.30 5.84 7.55
C PHE A 91 -3.65 6.57 7.59
N CYS A 92 -4.43 6.42 6.53
CA CYS A 92 -5.81 6.88 6.42
C CYS A 92 -6.75 5.75 5.95
N ASP A 93 -8.05 5.99 6.08
CA ASP A 93 -9.11 5.18 5.50
C ASP A 93 -9.89 6.03 4.49
N PHE A 94 -10.01 5.55 3.26
CA PHE A 94 -10.82 6.16 2.21
C PHE A 94 -11.40 5.12 1.25
N GLN A 95 -12.37 5.54 0.45
CA GLN A 95 -13.05 4.68 -0.52
C GLN A 95 -13.27 5.41 -1.85
N LEU A 96 -13.00 4.72 -2.95
CA LEU A 96 -13.46 5.06 -4.29
C LEU A 96 -14.99 4.97 -4.36
N GLN A 97 -15.62 5.93 -5.01
CA GLN A 97 -17.08 6.05 -5.15
C GLN A 97 -17.55 5.97 -6.62
N SER A 98 -16.64 6.05 -7.60
CA SER A 98 -16.97 5.99 -9.03
C SER A 98 -16.02 5.04 -9.78
N HIS A 99 -16.40 4.60 -10.99
CA HIS A 99 -15.61 3.67 -11.81
C HIS A 99 -15.29 2.34 -11.10
N LEU A 100 -16.15 1.90 -10.17
CA LEU A 100 -15.88 0.79 -9.25
C LEU A 100 -15.60 -0.53 -9.95
N GLU A 101 -16.38 -0.83 -10.99
CA GLU A 101 -16.33 -2.11 -11.72
C GLU A 101 -15.43 -2.03 -12.97
N SER A 102 -14.83 -0.86 -13.23
CA SER A 102 -13.96 -0.63 -14.38
C SER A 102 -12.53 -1.07 -14.09
N LYS A 103 -11.76 -1.31 -15.16
CA LYS A 103 -10.33 -1.65 -15.11
C LYS A 103 -9.52 -0.76 -16.07
N GLY A 104 -8.19 -0.76 -15.95
CA GLY A 104 -7.30 0.03 -16.80
C GLY A 104 -6.16 0.67 -16.01
N ILE A 105 -5.76 1.88 -16.42
CA ILE A 105 -4.69 2.65 -15.76
C ILE A 105 -5.32 3.65 -14.78
N TYR A 106 -4.65 3.90 -13.66
CA TYR A 106 -5.03 4.95 -12.72
C TYR A 106 -3.85 5.82 -12.31
N ALA A 107 -4.16 7.02 -11.86
CA ALA A 107 -3.21 8.03 -11.45
C ALA A 107 -3.58 8.63 -10.09
N TRP A 108 -2.59 8.79 -9.20
CA TRP A 108 -2.68 9.68 -8.04
C TRP A 108 -2.09 11.03 -8.40
N VAL A 109 -2.84 12.11 -8.16
CA VAL A 109 -2.50 13.46 -8.62
C VAL A 109 -2.58 14.44 -7.45
N VAL A 110 -1.58 15.31 -7.32
CA VAL A 110 -1.55 16.37 -6.31
C VAL A 110 -1.45 17.71 -7.03
N GLY A 111 -2.53 18.49 -7.01
CA GLY A 111 -2.65 19.68 -7.86
C GLY A 111 -2.68 19.28 -9.34
N SER A 112 -1.66 19.67 -10.10
CA SER A 112 -1.47 19.28 -11.51
C SER A 112 -0.51 18.09 -11.69
N ASP A 113 0.16 17.65 -10.63
CA ASP A 113 1.29 16.74 -10.76
C ASP A 113 0.86 15.30 -10.53
N ILE A 114 1.08 14.45 -11.54
CA ILE A 114 0.91 13.01 -11.38
C ILE A 114 2.03 12.50 -10.49
N LYS A 115 1.68 11.95 -9.32
CA LYS A 115 2.63 11.40 -8.35
C LYS A 115 2.82 9.91 -8.50
N TYR A 116 1.79 9.20 -8.95
CA TYR A 116 1.84 7.75 -9.15
C TYR A 116 0.97 7.34 -10.34
N ILE A 117 1.45 6.40 -11.14
CA ILE A 117 0.68 5.63 -12.11
C ILE A 117 0.72 4.15 -11.73
N GLY A 118 -0.43 3.48 -11.84
CA GLY A 118 -0.45 2.03 -11.81
C GLY A 118 -1.59 1.45 -12.63
N ARG A 119 -1.57 0.14 -12.77
CA ARG A 119 -2.62 -0.60 -13.47
C ARG A 119 -3.57 -1.37 -12.56
N CYS A 120 -4.75 -1.65 -13.08
CA CYS A 120 -5.71 -2.57 -12.53
C CYS A 120 -6.30 -3.43 -13.65
N THR A 121 -6.20 -4.75 -13.52
CA THR A 121 -6.67 -5.72 -14.52
C THR A 121 -7.94 -6.46 -14.09
N ASP A 122 -8.40 -6.24 -12.85
CA ASP A 122 -9.64 -6.79 -12.28
C ASP A 122 -10.71 -5.68 -12.23
N ASN A 123 -10.72 -4.89 -11.16
CA ASN A 123 -11.56 -3.69 -11.04
C ASN A 123 -10.96 -2.68 -10.03
N PHE A 124 -11.23 -1.40 -10.26
CA PHE A 124 -10.66 -0.33 -9.45
C PHE A 124 -11.18 -0.37 -8.00
N LYS A 125 -12.40 -0.85 -7.74
CA LYS A 125 -12.90 -1.02 -6.37
C LYS A 125 -11.98 -1.89 -5.54
N LYS A 126 -11.58 -3.06 -6.04
CA LYS A 126 -10.67 -3.96 -5.31
C LYS A 126 -9.28 -3.37 -5.16
N ARG A 127 -8.72 -2.79 -6.24
CA ARG A 127 -7.37 -2.21 -6.20
C ARG A 127 -7.29 -1.03 -5.23
N VAL A 128 -8.26 -0.12 -5.31
CA VAL A 128 -8.28 1.09 -4.51
C VAL A 128 -8.76 0.76 -3.10
N ASN A 129 -9.98 0.27 -2.90
CA ASN A 129 -10.56 0.17 -1.55
C ASN A 129 -9.86 -0.88 -0.68
N TYR A 130 -9.50 -2.04 -1.25
CA TYR A 130 -8.85 -3.11 -0.49
C TYR A 130 -7.32 -3.06 -0.55
N GLY A 131 -6.74 -2.40 -1.57
CA GLY A 131 -5.30 -2.21 -1.67
C GLY A 131 -4.82 -0.98 -0.91
N TYR A 132 -5.37 0.19 -1.24
CA TYR A 132 -4.88 1.49 -0.76
C TYR A 132 -5.79 2.15 0.26
N GLY A 133 -7.11 2.00 0.11
CA GLY A 133 -8.14 2.72 0.85
C GLY A 133 -8.21 2.29 2.31
N ARG A 134 -7.84 1.04 2.61
CA ARG A 134 -7.69 0.57 3.98
C ARG A 134 -6.48 -0.35 4.09
N ILE A 135 -5.51 0.03 4.91
CA ILE A 135 -4.32 -0.79 5.14
C ILE A 135 -4.68 -2.03 5.97
N ASN A 136 -4.52 -3.20 5.35
CA ASN A 136 -4.53 -4.47 6.07
C ASN A 136 -3.21 -4.64 6.84
N ALA A 137 -3.30 -5.08 8.10
CA ALA A 137 -2.15 -5.32 8.95
C ALA A 137 -1.04 -6.14 8.26
N LYS A 138 -1.40 -7.16 7.47
CA LYS A 138 -0.46 -8.01 6.73
C LYS A 138 0.46 -7.19 5.80
N ASN A 139 -0.04 -6.10 5.22
CA ASN A 139 0.75 -5.27 4.32
C ASN A 139 1.88 -4.53 5.03
N CYS A 140 1.80 -4.35 6.35
CA CYS A 140 2.81 -3.67 7.16
C CYS A 140 4.05 -4.52 7.45
N PHE A 141 3.97 -5.85 7.31
CA PHE A 141 5.05 -6.75 7.69
C PHE A 141 6.12 -6.89 6.60
N ILE A 142 7.29 -7.43 6.95
CA ILE A 142 8.43 -7.64 6.02
C ILE A 142 8.06 -8.46 4.77
N ASP A 143 7.02 -9.29 4.85
CA ASP A 143 6.53 -10.11 3.76
C ASP A 143 5.22 -9.61 3.14
N GLY A 144 4.80 -8.39 3.52
CA GLY A 144 3.61 -7.71 3.03
C GLY A 144 3.85 -6.88 1.76
N GLN A 145 2.77 -6.29 1.25
CA GLN A 145 2.83 -5.38 0.10
C GLN A 145 3.18 -3.96 0.56
N SER A 146 4.48 -3.68 0.63
CA SER A 146 5.05 -2.40 1.08
C SER A 146 4.51 -1.19 0.29
N THR A 147 4.27 -1.32 -1.01
CA THR A 147 3.69 -0.26 -1.86
C THR A 147 2.33 0.24 -1.37
N ASN A 148 1.50 -0.65 -0.82
CA ASN A 148 0.19 -0.25 -0.30
C ASN A 148 0.36 0.68 0.91
N CYS A 149 1.26 0.32 1.83
CA CYS A 149 1.59 1.13 2.99
C CYS A 149 2.20 2.48 2.58
N HIS A 150 3.13 2.46 1.61
CA HIS A 150 3.73 3.67 1.08
C HIS A 150 2.66 4.65 0.54
N LEU A 151 1.85 4.21 -0.41
CA LEU A 151 0.87 5.08 -1.06
C LEU A 151 -0.16 5.61 -0.07
N ASN A 152 -0.73 4.75 0.78
CA ASN A 152 -1.70 5.22 1.77
C ASN A 152 -1.08 6.23 2.75
N SER A 153 0.17 6.01 3.17
CA SER A 153 0.86 6.96 4.04
C SER A 153 1.11 8.30 3.37
N GLU A 154 1.53 8.33 2.10
CA GLU A 154 1.67 9.58 1.35
C GLU A 154 0.31 10.29 1.19
N ILE A 155 -0.75 9.54 0.89
CA ILE A 155 -2.13 10.07 0.80
C ILE A 155 -2.56 10.69 2.14
N ASN A 156 -2.25 10.05 3.28
CA ASN A 156 -2.63 10.57 4.60
C ASN A 156 -2.03 11.95 4.91
N LYS A 157 -0.82 12.25 4.40
CA LYS A 157 -0.13 13.52 4.64
C LYS A 157 -0.74 14.70 3.88
N LEU A 158 -1.61 14.43 2.92
CA LEU A 158 -2.13 15.43 2.00
C LEU A 158 -3.59 15.78 2.32
N GLU A 159 -3.94 17.04 2.07
CA GLU A 159 -5.32 17.51 2.13
C GLU A 159 -6.01 17.48 0.75
N ASN A 160 -5.24 17.73 -0.32
CA ASN A 160 -5.76 17.79 -1.69
C ASN A 160 -5.08 16.74 -2.55
N ILE A 161 -5.76 15.61 -2.75
CA ILE A 161 -5.31 14.53 -3.61
C ILE A 161 -6.47 14.03 -4.46
N ASP A 162 -6.19 13.89 -5.75
CA ASP A 162 -7.14 13.42 -6.73
C ASP A 162 -6.74 12.04 -7.25
N PHE A 163 -7.75 11.26 -7.61
CA PHE A 163 -7.58 9.97 -8.27
C PHE A 163 -8.21 10.06 -9.65
N TYR A 164 -7.46 9.64 -10.66
CA TYR A 164 -7.92 9.61 -12.04
C TYR A 164 -7.83 8.21 -12.61
N VAL A 165 -8.72 7.90 -13.55
CA VAL A 165 -8.75 6.61 -14.24
C VAL A 165 -8.77 6.80 -15.75
N HIS A 166 -8.08 5.89 -16.44
CA HIS A 166 -8.22 5.65 -17.87
C HIS A 166 -8.80 4.25 -18.04
N GLU A 167 -10.10 4.18 -18.36
CA GLU A 167 -10.81 2.92 -18.46
C GLU A 167 -10.42 2.14 -19.72
N MET A 168 -10.21 0.84 -19.55
CA MET A 168 -9.77 -0.10 -20.58
C MET A 168 -10.60 -1.39 -20.49
N ASN A 169 -11.91 -1.26 -20.31
CA ASN A 169 -12.80 -2.41 -20.04
C ASN A 169 -12.79 -3.47 -21.15
N ASN A 170 -12.56 -3.03 -22.40
CA ASN A 170 -12.48 -3.91 -23.58
C ASN A 170 -11.05 -4.42 -23.87
N SER A 171 -10.05 -3.99 -23.08
CA SER A 171 -8.66 -4.41 -23.29
C SER A 171 -8.33 -5.70 -22.52
N SER A 172 -7.39 -6.47 -23.05
CA SER A 172 -6.83 -7.63 -22.37
C SER A 172 -5.92 -7.22 -21.22
N THR A 173 -5.60 -8.18 -20.36
CA THR A 173 -4.62 -7.99 -19.26
C THR A 173 -3.26 -7.57 -19.79
N GLU A 174 -2.82 -8.18 -20.89
CA GLU A 174 -1.54 -7.93 -21.55
C GLU A 174 -1.47 -6.49 -22.05
N GLN A 175 -2.51 -6.01 -22.74
CA GLN A 175 -2.58 -4.63 -23.25
C GLN A 175 -2.50 -3.60 -22.12
N ILE A 176 -3.16 -3.86 -20.98
CA ILE A 176 -3.11 -2.98 -19.80
C ILE A 176 -1.69 -2.97 -19.20
N ASN A 177 -1.03 -4.13 -19.13
CA ASN A 177 0.34 -4.25 -18.61
C ASN A 177 1.35 -3.55 -19.52
N GLU A 178 1.24 -3.74 -20.84
CA GLU A 178 2.09 -3.09 -21.83
C GLU A 178 1.95 -1.57 -21.78
N LEU A 179 0.72 -1.07 -21.61
CA LEU A 179 0.50 0.37 -21.49
C LEU A 179 1.10 0.94 -20.20
N GLU A 180 0.94 0.29 -19.05
CA GLU A 180 1.60 0.71 -17.80
C GLU A 180 3.11 0.75 -17.97
N LEU A 181 3.69 -0.32 -18.54
CA LEU A 181 5.13 -0.42 -18.76
C LEU A 181 5.63 0.69 -19.68
N LYS A 182 4.91 0.97 -20.77
CA LYS A 182 5.22 2.08 -21.68
C LYS A 182 5.23 3.42 -20.95
N ILE A 183 4.18 3.72 -20.19
CA ILE A 183 4.08 4.97 -19.40
C ILE A 183 5.27 5.10 -18.45
N LEU A 184 5.63 4.03 -17.73
CA LEU A 184 6.73 4.06 -16.74
C LEU A 184 8.14 4.06 -17.36
N ASN A 185 8.26 3.69 -18.63
CA ASN A 185 9.51 3.77 -19.38
C ASN A 185 9.74 5.17 -19.97
N GLU A 186 8.67 5.85 -20.40
CA GLU A 186 8.75 7.19 -20.97
C GLU A 186 8.76 8.29 -19.91
N LEU A 187 8.08 8.06 -18.77
CA LEU A 187 7.87 9.07 -17.73
C LEU A 187 8.34 8.57 -16.36
N ASN A 188 8.67 9.52 -15.49
CA ASN A 188 9.02 9.26 -14.09
C ASN A 188 8.01 9.93 -13.17
N PHE A 189 7.61 9.23 -12.11
CA PHE A 189 6.68 9.74 -11.10
C PHE A 189 7.24 9.49 -9.70
N ASP A 190 7.11 10.48 -8.84
CA ASP A 190 7.76 10.52 -7.51
C ASP A 190 7.49 9.27 -6.66
N TRP A 191 6.28 8.70 -6.75
CA TRP A 191 5.87 7.56 -5.92
C TRP A 191 5.98 6.22 -6.67
N ASN A 192 6.34 6.21 -7.96
CA ASN A 192 6.70 5.00 -8.68
C ASN A 192 8.15 4.64 -8.40
N ILE A 193 8.38 3.96 -7.28
CA ILE A 193 9.73 3.53 -6.87
C ILE A 193 10.23 2.47 -7.85
N LYS A 194 11.17 2.84 -8.71
CA LYS A 194 11.96 1.90 -9.51
C LYS A 194 12.93 1.21 -8.55
N ASN A 195 12.80 -0.11 -8.39
CA ASN A 195 13.86 -0.89 -7.75
C ASN A 195 15.03 -0.89 -8.74
N ASN A 196 16.01 -0.02 -8.52
CA ASN A 196 17.34 -0.17 -9.12
C ASN A 196 18.02 -1.41 -8.54
#